data_AF-A0A9Q5YKC9-F1
#
_entry.id   AF-A0A9Q5YKC9-F1
#
_cell.length_a   1.000
_cell.length_b   1.000
_cell.length_c   1.000
_cell.angle_alpha   90.00
_cell.angle_beta   90.00
_cell.angle_gamma   90.00
#
_symmetry.space_group_name_H-M   'P 1'
#
loop_
_entity.id
_entity.type
_entity.pdbx_description
1 polymer ?
#
loop_
_entity_poly.entity_id
_entity_poly.type
_entity_poly.pdbx_seq_one_letter_code
_entity_poly.pdbx_strand_id
1 'polypeptide(L)'
;MRLMLKFVIPVEKGNQAAADGSMMQVIQELIGKLQPESTYFYLQEGKRAGTIIFKATDQSQMVVINEPLFAKLHAEIEIQPALDLEDLTRAL
;
A
#
# COMPACT_ATOMS: atom_id res chain seq x y z
N MET A 1 11.79 -8.70 6.17
CA MET A 1 11.68 -8.83 4.69
C MET A 1 11.18 -7.52 4.13
N ARG A 2 11.76 -7.07 3.00
CA ARG A 2 11.23 -5.92 2.27
C ARG A 2 10.07 -6.38 1.38
N LEU A 3 8.99 -5.61 1.43
CA LEU A 3 7.76 -5.87 0.71
C LEU A 3 7.39 -4.66 -0.13
N MET A 4 6.85 -4.92 -1.31
CA MET A 4 6.16 -3.96 -2.14
C MET A 4 4.66 -4.24 -2.08
N LEU A 5 3.89 -3.27 -1.58
CA LEU A 5 2.43 -3.28 -1.61
C LEU A 5 1.94 -2.33 -2.68
N LYS A 6 1.15 -2.83 -3.62
CA LYS A 6 0.41 -2.05 -4.59
C LYS A 6 -1.07 -2.09 -4.23
N PHE A 7 -1.75 -0.95 -4.27
CA PHE A 7 -3.20 -0.90 -4.09
C PHE A 7 -3.87 -0.10 -5.21
N VAL A 8 -5.09 -0.48 -5.58
CA VAL A 8 -5.91 0.20 -6.58
C VAL A 8 -7.32 0.38 -6.03
N ILE A 9 -7.82 1.61 -6.05
CA ILE A 9 -9.12 1.96 -5.46
C ILE A 9 -10.17 2.09 -6.58
N PRO A 10 -11.31 1.38 -6.50
CA PRO A 10 -12.42 1.54 -7.43
C PRO A 10 -12.89 3.00 -7.52
N VAL A 11 -13.28 3.46 -8.71
CA VAL A 11 -13.60 4.88 -8.96
C VAL A 11 -14.70 5.40 -8.04
N GLU A 12 -15.81 4.66 -7.91
CA GLU A 12 -16.95 5.05 -7.07
C GLU A 12 -16.54 5.23 -5.61
N LYS A 13 -15.88 4.21 -5.03
CA LYS A 13 -15.44 4.26 -3.65
C LYS A 13 -14.36 5.31 -3.43
N GLY A 14 -13.45 5.48 -4.38
CA GLY A 14 -12.42 6.51 -4.33
C GLY A 14 -12.99 7.92 -4.37
N ASN A 15 -14.07 8.17 -5.12
CA ASN A 15 -14.73 9.48 -5.13
C ASN A 15 -15.45 9.75 -3.81
N GLN A 16 -16.15 8.76 -3.25
CA GLN A 16 -16.79 8.87 -1.93
C GLN A 16 -15.76 9.17 -0.84
N ALA A 17 -14.70 8.34 -0.77
CA ALA A 17 -13.66 8.44 0.25
C ALA A 17 -12.80 9.72 0.13
N ALA A 18 -12.72 10.30 -1.07
CA ALA A 18 -12.09 11.60 -1.27
C ALA A 18 -12.99 12.75 -0.78
N ALA A 19 -14.30 12.65 -1.00
CA ALA A 19 -15.26 13.67 -0.58
C ALA A 19 -15.45 13.71 0.94
N ASP A 20 -15.46 12.56 1.61
CA ASP A 20 -15.61 12.46 3.07
C ASP A 20 -14.27 12.52 3.84
N GLY A 21 -13.14 12.58 3.12
CA GLY A 21 -11.79 12.69 3.68
C GLY A 21 -11.20 11.39 4.23
N SER A 22 -11.95 10.29 4.24
CA SER A 22 -11.50 8.99 4.77
C SER A 22 -10.31 8.42 4.02
N MET A 23 -10.15 8.73 2.72
CA MET A 23 -9.01 8.28 1.93
C MET A 23 -7.68 8.76 2.49
N MET A 24 -7.57 10.05 2.79
CA MET A 24 -6.33 10.62 3.31
C MET A 24 -6.04 10.09 4.72
N GLN A 25 -7.08 9.92 5.55
CA GLN A 25 -6.94 9.34 6.89
C GLN A 25 -6.35 7.92 6.83
N VAL A 26 -6.86 7.07 5.94
CA VAL A 26 -6.35 5.70 5.76
C VAL A 26 -4.91 5.70 5.27
N ILE A 27 -4.58 6.55 4.30
CA ILE A 27 -3.21 6.65 3.78
C ILE A 27 -2.24 7.14 4.87
N GLN A 28 -2.62 8.14 5.66
CA GLN A 28 -1.79 8.66 6.75
C GLN A 28 -1.59 7.62 7.86
N GLU A 29 -2.65 6.90 8.25
CA GLU A 29 -2.57 5.79 9.21
C GLU A 29 -1.61 4.70 8.73
N LEU A 30 -1.73 4.33 7.44
CA LEU A 30 -0.87 3.34 6.80
C LEU A 30 0.60 3.78 6.79
N ILE A 31 0.89 5.02 6.39
CA ILE A 31 2.25 5.57 6.38
C ILE A 31 2.82 5.64 7.80
N GLY A 32 2.04 6.12 8.77
CA GLY A 32 2.48 6.26 10.16
C GLY A 32 2.81 4.91 10.79
N LYS A 33 2.04 3.87 10.47
CA LYS A 33 2.25 2.51 10.96
C LYS A 33 3.43 1.81 10.28
N LEU A 34 3.54 1.94 8.96
CA LEU A 34 4.54 1.21 8.19
C LEU A 34 5.92 1.87 8.19
N GLN A 35 5.97 3.20 8.34
CA GLN A 35 7.19 4.00 8.16
C GLN A 35 7.95 3.56 6.89
N PRO A 36 7.30 3.67 5.72
CA PRO A 36 7.81 3.07 4.49
C PRO A 36 9.13 3.73 4.04
N GLU A 37 9.95 2.95 3.35
CA GLU A 37 11.16 3.45 2.67
C GLU A 37 10.80 4.42 1.55
N SER A 38 9.70 4.14 0.84
CA SER A 38 9.18 4.99 -0.22
C SER A 38 7.70 4.76 -0.48
N THR A 39 7.03 5.81 -0.96
CA THR A 39 5.60 5.80 -1.31
C THR A 39 5.39 6.57 -2.61
N TYR A 40 4.66 5.97 -3.53
CA TYR A 40 4.31 6.59 -4.82
C TYR A 40 2.81 6.47 -5.03
N PHE A 41 2.19 7.56 -5.51
CA PHE A 41 0.76 7.59 -5.85
C PHE A 41 0.61 7.96 -7.32
N TYR A 42 -0.26 7.25 -8.01
CA TYR A 42 -0.40 7.35 -9.47
C TYR A 42 -1.77 6.85 -9.92
N LEU A 43 -2.01 6.86 -11.22
CA LEU A 43 -3.20 6.26 -11.82
C LEU A 43 -2.87 4.89 -12.41
N GLN A 44 -3.69 3.89 -12.10
CA GLN A 44 -3.67 2.60 -12.77
C GLN A 44 -5.02 2.40 -13.44
N GLU A 45 -5.04 2.30 -14.77
CA GLU A 45 -6.29 2.15 -15.54
C GLU A 45 -7.34 3.23 -15.22
N GLY A 46 -6.88 4.49 -15.02
CA GLY A 46 -7.75 5.61 -14.65
C GLY A 46 -8.25 5.60 -13.19
N LYS A 47 -7.86 4.61 -12.38
CA LYS A 47 -8.19 4.49 -10.95
C LYS A 47 -7.08 5.06 -10.08
N ARG A 48 -7.43 5.54 -8.88
CA ARG A 48 -6.46 6.00 -7.88
C ARG A 48 -5.68 4.80 -7.35
N ALA A 49 -4.36 4.85 -7.44
CA ALA A 49 -3.49 3.75 -7.05
C ALA A 49 -2.27 4.26 -6.27
N GLY A 50 -1.59 3.34 -5.59
CA GLY A 50 -0.32 3.63 -4.96
C GLY A 50 0.55 2.39 -4.76
N THR A 51 1.85 2.63 -4.67
CA THR A 51 2.86 1.63 -4.32
C THR A 51 3.61 2.09 -3.07
N ILE A 52 3.76 1.18 -2.12
CA ILE A 52 4.43 1.40 -0.84
C ILE A 52 5.50 0.33 -0.65
N ILE A 53 6.74 0.76 -0.41
CA ILE A 53 7.87 -0.12 -0.10
C ILE A 53 8.17 0.00 1.39
N PHE A 54 8.12 -1.12 2.12
CA PHE A 54 8.34 -1.14 3.56
C PHE A 54 9.00 -2.44 4.03
N LYS A 55 9.56 -2.41 5.24
CA LYS A 55 10.11 -3.60 5.91
C LYS A 55 9.08 -4.18 6.87
N ALA A 56 8.80 -5.48 6.72
CA ALA A 56 7.99 -6.25 7.66
C ALA A 56 8.86 -7.29 8.38
N THR A 57 8.69 -7.41 9.70
CA THR A 57 9.38 -8.42 10.52
C THR A 57 8.49 -9.63 10.83
N ASP A 58 7.18 -9.49 10.71
CA ASP A 58 6.20 -10.53 11.00
C ASP A 58 5.10 -10.56 9.92
N GLN A 59 4.80 -11.75 9.41
CA GLN A 59 3.75 -11.99 8.41
C GLN A 59 2.34 -11.74 8.95
N SER A 60 2.13 -11.82 10.27
CA SER A 60 0.82 -11.53 10.87
C SER A 60 0.36 -10.08 10.63
N GLN A 61 1.33 -9.16 10.45
CA GLN A 61 1.06 -7.74 10.22
C GLN A 61 0.29 -7.48 8.93
N MET A 62 0.38 -8.40 7.94
CA MET A 62 -0.25 -8.25 6.64
C MET A 62 -1.77 -8.04 6.73
N VAL A 63 -2.44 -8.77 7.63
CA VAL A 63 -3.89 -8.60 7.85
C VAL A 63 -4.18 -7.18 8.33
N VAL A 64 -3.45 -6.71 9.34
CA VAL A 64 -3.68 -5.40 9.96
C VAL A 64 -3.25 -4.23 9.06
N ILE A 65 -2.46 -4.49 8.01
CA ILE A 65 -2.06 -3.51 6.99
C ILE A 65 -3.13 -3.43 5.90
N ASN A 66 -3.67 -4.58 5.49
CA ASN A 66 -4.57 -4.68 4.34
C ASN A 66 -6.04 -4.39 4.71
N GLU A 67 -6.47 -4.74 5.92
CA GLU A 67 -7.86 -4.56 6.36
C GLU A 67 -8.38 -3.11 6.21
N PRO A 68 -7.65 -2.05 6.60
CA PRO A 68 -8.12 -0.68 6.38
C PRO A 68 -8.32 -0.34 4.90
N LEU A 69 -7.44 -0.84 4.02
CA LEU A 69 -7.53 -0.63 2.57
C LEU A 69 -8.74 -1.37 1.98
N PHE A 70 -9.03 -2.59 2.45
CA PHE A 70 -10.23 -3.34 2.07
C PHE A 70 -11.50 -2.67 2.60
N ALA A 71 -11.62 -2.52 3.91
CA ALA A 71 -12.85 -2.11 4.57
C ALA A 71 -13.25 -0.68 4.24
N LYS A 72 -12.28 0.25 4.17
CA LYS A 72 -12.58 1.68 3.97
C LYS A 72 -12.48 2.12 2.51
N LEU A 73 -11.63 1.48 1.69
CA LEU A 73 -11.38 1.92 0.31
C LEU A 73 -11.78 0.89 -0.74
N HIS A 74 -12.18 -0.32 -0.35
CA HIS A 74 -12.48 -1.42 -1.28
C HIS A 74 -11.33 -1.68 -2.26
N ALA A 75 -10.09 -1.46 -1.80
CA ALA A 75 -8.93 -1.50 -2.67
C ALA A 75 -8.59 -2.95 -3.09
N GLU A 76 -8.23 -3.12 -4.35
CA GLU A 76 -7.52 -4.31 -4.82
C GLU A 76 -6.06 -4.20 -4.36
N ILE A 77 -5.49 -5.26 -3.81
CA ILE A 77 -4.14 -5.24 -3.22
C ILE A 77 -3.29 -6.36 -3.80
N GLU A 78 -2.07 -6.02 -4.22
CA GLU A 78 -1.02 -6.96 -4.59
C GLU A 78 0.21 -6.74 -3.70
N ILE A 79 0.77 -7.82 -3.15
CA ILE A 79 1.95 -7.74 -2.30
C ILE A 79 2.96 -8.79 -2.73
N GLN A 80 4.22 -8.36 -2.86
CA GLN A 80 5.33 -9.24 -3.21
C GLN A 80 6.60 -8.86 -2.43
N PRO A 81 7.48 -9.83 -2.12
CA PRO A 81 8.83 -9.53 -1.69
C PRO A 81 9.55 -8.67 -2.73
N ALA A 82 10.32 -7.70 -2.25
CA ALA A 82 11.13 -6.83 -3.11
C ALA A 82 12.58 -6.83 -2.63
N LEU A 83 13.51 -6.85 -3.58
CA LEU A 83 14.94 -6.79 -3.34
C LEU A 83 15.43 -5.39 -3.70
N ASP A 84 16.32 -4.83 -2.89
CA ASP A 84 17.13 -3.70 -3.33
C ASP A 84 18.39 -4.21 -4.08
N LEU A 85 19.23 -3.29 -4.56
CA LEU A 85 20.44 -3.66 -5.29
C LEU A 85 21.41 -4.47 -4.43
N GLU A 86 21.54 -4.15 -3.14
CA GLU A 86 22.44 -4.88 -2.23
C GLU A 86 21.97 -6.32 -2.04
N ASP A 87 20.67 -6.52 -1.82
CA ASP A 87 20.07 -7.84 -1.68
C ASP A 87 20.21 -8.67 -2.96
N LEU A 88 20.03 -8.05 -4.14
CA LEU A 88 20.20 -8.70 -5.42
C LEU A 88 21.66 -9.11 -5.66
N THR A 89 22.63 -8.24 -5.37
CA THR A 89 24.07 -8.53 -5.50
C THR A 89 24.54 -9.62 -4.54
N ARG A 90 23.92 -9.75 -3.36
CA ARG A 90 24.24 -10.83 -2.42
C ARG A 90 23.70 -12.18 -2.87
N ALA A 91 22.61 -12.20 -3.65
CA ALA A 91 21.94 -13.41 -4.08
C ALA A 91 22.47 -13.99 -5.40
N LEU A 92 23.09 -13.15 -6.24
CA LEU A 92 23.73 -13.52 -7.52
C LEU A 92 25.23 -13.71 -7.37
#